data_AF-A0AAJ1XUH6-F1
#
_entry.id   AF-A0AAJ1XUH6-F1
#
_cell.length_a   1.000
_cell.length_b   1.000
_cell.length_c   1.000
_cell.angle_alpha   90.00
_cell.angle_beta   90.00
_cell.angle_gamma   90.00
#
_symmetry.space_group_name_H-M   'P 1'
#
loop_
_entity.id
_entity.type
_entity.pdbx_description
1 polymer ?
#
loop_
_entity_poly.entity_id
_entity_poly.type
_entity_poly.pdbx_seq_one_letter_code
_entity_poly.pdbx_strand_id
1 'polypeptide(L)'
;MDELERELQLELERVQKIQERQAIQAVITAKQTRIATIKQTSTHTNKKLSELMSKQSKTALPSSLKGAFQGQVADAASHYLKTIPDANLKTPAKGG
;
A
#
# COMPACT_ATOMS: atom_id res chain seq x y z
N MET A 1 -21.07 -53.31 -10.19
CA MET A 1 -20.98 -51.89 -10.60
C MET A 1 -21.47 -51.83 -12.01
N ASP A 2 -22.71 -51.39 -12.16
CA ASP A 2 -23.29 -51.16 -13.48
C ASP A 2 -22.49 -50.07 -14.19
N GLU A 3 -22.42 -50.14 -15.51
CA GLU A 3 -21.69 -49.18 -16.34
C GLU A 3 -22.21 -47.75 -16.13
N LEU A 4 -23.53 -47.61 -15.96
CA LEU A 4 -24.21 -46.37 -15.62
C LEU A 4 -23.76 -45.77 -14.27
N GLU A 5 -23.54 -46.61 -13.25
CA GLU A 5 -23.06 -46.15 -11.93
C GLU A 5 -21.64 -45.59 -12.04
N ARG A 6 -20.79 -46.22 -12.87
CA ARG A 6 -19.42 -45.75 -13.10
C ARG A 6 -19.39 -44.43 -13.86
N GLU A 7 -20.22 -44.28 -14.89
CA GLU A 7 -20.32 -43.01 -15.63
C GLU A 7 -20.83 -41.87 -14.75
N LEU A 8 -21.88 -42.13 -13.94
CA LEU A 8 -22.40 -41.15 -13.01
C LEU A 8 -21.34 -40.73 -11.99
N GLN A 9 -20.57 -41.69 -11.45
CA GLN A 9 -19.52 -41.39 -10.48
C GLN A 9 -18.38 -40.56 -11.10
N LEU A 10 -17.95 -40.88 -12.33
CA LEU A 10 -16.94 -40.10 -13.04
C LEU A 10 -17.40 -38.66 -13.31
N GLU A 11 -18.67 -38.46 -13.65
CA GLU A 11 -19.21 -37.12 -13.88
C GLU A 11 -19.32 -36.33 -12.57
N LEU A 12 -19.73 -36.97 -11.47
CA LEU A 12 -19.73 -36.34 -10.14
C LEU A 12 -18.32 -35.89 -9.72
N GLU A 13 -17.30 -36.72 -9.93
CA GLU A 13 -15.91 -36.36 -9.65
C GLU A 13 -15.42 -35.19 -10.51
N ARG A 14 -15.81 -35.14 -11.80
CA ARG A 14 -15.48 -34.00 -12.68
C ARG A 14 -16.12 -32.71 -12.19
N VAL A 15 -17.40 -32.75 -11.84
CA VAL A 15 -18.12 -31.58 -11.32
C VAL A 15 -17.48 -31.10 -10.01
N GLN A 16 -17.15 -32.00 -9.09
CA GLN A 16 -16.46 -31.65 -7.85
C GLN A 16 -15.10 -30.98 -8.12
N LYS A 17 -14.28 -31.53 -9.03
CA LYS A 17 -13.00 -30.91 -9.41
C LYS A 17 -13.16 -29.52 -10.03
N ILE A 18 -14.21 -29.30 -10.82
CA ILE A 18 -14.51 -27.98 -11.41
C ILE A 18 -14.89 -27.00 -10.30
N GLN A 19 -15.75 -27.40 -9.37
CA GLN A 19 -16.15 -26.57 -8.23
C GLN A 19 -14.97 -26.22 -7.33
N GLU A 20 -14.10 -27.18 -7.01
CA GLU A 20 -12.87 -26.94 -6.24
C GLU A 20 -11.95 -25.94 -6.95
N ARG A 21 -11.75 -26.09 -8.26
CA ARG A 21 -10.92 -25.16 -9.04
C ARG A 21 -11.51 -23.75 -9.01
N GLN A 22 -12.83 -23.61 -9.20
CA GLN A 22 -13.50 -22.32 -9.12
C GLN A 22 -13.35 -21.68 -7.73
N ALA A 23 -13.50 -22.47 -6.67
CA ALA A 23 -13.30 -22.00 -5.29
C ALA A 23 -11.87 -21.53 -5.05
N ILE A 24 -10.86 -22.28 -5.52
CA ILE A 24 -9.44 -21.89 -5.44
C ILE A 24 -9.20 -20.58 -6.21
N GLN A 25 -9.73 -20.48 -7.44
CA GLN A 25 -9.59 -19.27 -8.25
C GLN A 25 -10.20 -18.05 -7.53
N ALA A 26 -11.39 -18.21 -6.94
CA ALA A 26 -12.05 -17.14 -6.19
C ALA A 26 -11.20 -16.66 -5.01
N VAL A 27 -10.59 -17.59 -4.27
CA VAL A 27 -9.69 -17.25 -3.15
C VAL A 27 -8.43 -16.53 -3.64
N ILE A 28 -7.82 -16.98 -4.74
CA ILE A 28 -6.65 -16.32 -5.34
C ILE A 28 -7.01 -14.90 -5.75
N THR A 29 -8.10 -14.70 -6.48
CA THR A 29 -8.57 -13.39 -6.93
C THR A 29 -8.85 -12.48 -5.73
N ALA A 30 -9.52 -12.97 -4.70
CA ALA A 30 -9.78 -12.19 -3.48
C ALA A 30 -8.48 -11.74 -2.80
N LYS A 31 -7.46 -12.61 -2.73
CA LYS A 31 -6.15 -12.25 -2.18
C LYS A 31 -5.42 -11.23 -3.04
N GLN A 32 -5.44 -11.37 -4.37
CA GLN A 32 -4.83 -10.41 -5.30
C GLN A 32 -5.47 -9.04 -5.19
N THR A 33 -6.81 -8.98 -5.18
CA THR A 33 -7.56 -7.73 -4.98
C THR A 33 -7.18 -7.07 -3.67
N ARG A 34 -7.11 -7.85 -2.56
CA ARG A 34 -6.72 -7.31 -1.26
C ARG A 34 -5.31 -6.72 -1.28
N ILE A 35 -4.34 -7.40 -1.91
CA ILE A 35 -2.97 -6.89 -2.05
C ILE A 35 -2.96 -5.58 -2.85
N ALA A 36 -3.68 -5.53 -3.98
CA ALA A 36 -3.79 -4.33 -4.81
C ALA A 36 -4.40 -3.15 -4.03
N THR A 37 -5.47 -3.38 -3.27
CA THR A 37 -6.08 -2.36 -2.42
C THR A 37 -5.11 -1.85 -1.36
N ILE A 38 -4.42 -2.75 -0.64
CA ILE A 38 -3.40 -2.37 0.36
C ILE A 38 -2.32 -1.52 -0.30
N LYS A 39 -1.81 -1.94 -1.46
CA LYS A 39 -0.78 -1.21 -2.19
C LYS A 39 -1.24 0.20 -2.54
N GLN A 40 -2.46 0.35 -3.06
CA GLN A 40 -3.04 1.65 -3.42
C GLN A 40 -3.21 2.54 -2.19
N THR A 41 -3.85 2.04 -1.13
CA THR A 41 -4.09 2.80 0.11
C THR A 41 -2.76 3.22 0.75
N SER A 42 -1.80 2.30 0.89
CA SER A 42 -0.49 2.61 1.46
C SER A 42 0.30 3.61 0.63
N THR A 43 0.22 3.53 -0.71
CA THR A 43 0.87 4.53 -1.58
C THR A 43 0.28 5.92 -1.37
N HIS A 44 -1.04 6.00 -1.27
CA HIS A 44 -1.72 7.27 -1.00
C HIS A 44 -1.36 7.84 0.39
N THR A 45 -1.39 7.01 1.44
CA THR A 45 -1.03 7.44 2.80
C THR A 45 0.43 7.88 2.89
N ASN A 46 1.34 7.15 2.24
CA ASN A 46 2.76 7.49 2.21
C ASN A 46 3.02 8.82 1.48
N LYS A 47 2.33 9.06 0.36
CA LYS A 47 2.42 10.35 -0.34
C LYS A 47 1.94 11.49 0.55
N LYS A 48 0.77 11.34 1.19
CA LYS A 48 0.23 12.34 2.11
C LYS A 48 1.17 12.59 3.31
N LEU A 49 1.78 11.54 3.85
CA LEU A 49 2.75 11.67 4.94
C LEU A 49 4.01 12.42 4.48
N SER A 50 4.52 12.11 3.29
CA SER A 50 5.65 12.84 2.71
C SER A 50 5.35 14.34 2.53
N GLU A 51 4.15 14.68 2.04
CA GLU A 51 3.70 16.08 1.91
C GLU A 51 3.60 16.78 3.27
N LEU A 52 3.08 16.10 4.30
CA LEU A 52 3.02 16.64 5.66
C LEU A 52 4.41 16.87 6.26
N MET A 53 5.33 15.92 6.09
CA MET A 53 6.72 16.06 6.53
C MET A 53 7.41 17.22 5.81
N SER A 54 7.19 17.35 4.50
CA SER A 54 7.70 18.46 3.70
C SER A 54 7.21 19.81 4.20
N LYS A 55 5.89 19.94 4.45
CA LYS A 55 5.29 21.14 5.03
C LYS A 55 5.85 21.43 6.42
N GLN A 56 5.99 20.41 7.26
CA GLN A 56 6.56 20.57 8.60
C GLN A 56 7.99 21.13 8.54
N SER A 57 8.84 20.56 7.68
CA SER A 57 10.24 20.98 7.52
C SER A 57 10.39 22.34 6.84
N LYS A 58 9.64 22.60 5.76
CA LYS A 58 9.82 23.79 4.91
C LYS A 58 9.06 25.01 5.42
N THR A 59 8.01 24.82 6.22
CA THR A 59 7.17 25.93 6.70
C THR A 59 7.01 25.98 8.21
N ALA A 60 6.50 24.92 8.85
CA ALA A 60 6.07 25.00 10.25
C ALA A 60 7.27 25.23 11.19
N LEU A 61 8.29 24.37 11.10
CA LEU A 61 9.50 24.50 11.92
C LEU A 61 10.25 25.82 11.65
N PRO A 62 10.50 26.22 10.38
CA PRO A 62 11.07 27.54 10.07
C PRO A 62 10.29 28.72 10.66
N SER A 63 8.96 28.66 10.64
CA SER A 63 8.12 29.72 11.20
C SER A 63 8.24 29.79 12.72
N SER A 64 8.24 28.64 13.40
CA SER A 64 8.46 28.56 14.85
C SER A 64 9.85 29.04 15.25
N LEU A 65 10.90 28.72 14.47
CA LEU A 65 12.26 29.18 14.72
C LEU A 65 12.37 30.71 14.63
N LYS A 66 11.74 31.35 13.64
CA LYS A 66 11.70 32.82 13.56
C LYS A 66 10.94 33.49 14.72
N GLY A 67 9.98 32.78 15.31
CA GLY A 67 9.27 33.26 16.50
C GLY A 67 10.08 33.10 17.79
N ALA A 68 10.90 32.06 17.89
CA ALA A 68 11.65 31.72 19.11
C ALA A 68 13.09 32.26 19.14
N PHE A 69 13.74 32.37 17.99
CA PHE A 69 15.12 32.79 17.82
C PHE A 69 15.23 33.95 16.81
N GLN A 70 16.28 34.77 16.94
CA GLN A 70 16.54 35.89 16.04
C GLN A 70 17.98 35.86 15.51
N GLY A 71 18.23 36.58 14.41
CA GLY A 71 19.55 36.74 13.82
C GLY A 71 20.02 35.55 12.98
N GLN A 72 21.31 35.56 12.64
CA GLN A 72 21.93 34.68 11.65
C GLN A 72 21.74 33.19 11.94
N VAL A 73 21.65 32.80 13.22
CA VAL A 73 21.44 31.39 13.62
C VAL A 73 20.02 30.92 13.26
N ALA A 74 19.01 31.78 13.47
CA ALA A 74 17.63 31.47 13.10
C ALA A 74 17.47 31.34 11.57
N ASP A 75 18.15 32.21 10.82
CA ASP A 75 18.15 32.17 9.36
C ASP A 75 18.87 30.93 8.81
N ALA A 76 20.03 30.58 9.36
CA ALA A 76 20.78 29.38 8.99
C ALA A 76 19.98 28.09 9.26
N ALA A 77 19.34 27.99 10.43
CA ALA A 77 18.50 26.85 10.77
C ALA A 77 17.25 26.75 9.87
N SER A 78 16.60 27.88 9.61
CA SER A 78 15.46 27.98 8.68
C SER A 78 15.84 27.57 7.25
N HIS A 79 17.01 28.00 6.79
CA HIS A 79 17.55 27.63 5.48
C HIS A 79 17.83 26.13 5.41
N TYR A 80 18.53 25.57 6.41
CA TYR A 80 18.82 24.14 6.48
C TYR A 80 17.55 23.30 6.39
N LEU A 81 16.53 23.61 7.20
CA LEU A 81 15.26 22.85 7.20
C LEU A 81 14.54 22.88 5.84
N LYS A 82 14.69 23.96 5.06
CA LYS A 82 14.13 24.05 3.71
C LYS A 82 14.89 23.21 2.68
N THR A 83 16.17 22.96 2.92
CA THR A 83 17.02 22.11 2.06
C THR A 83 16.83 20.62 2.30
N ILE A 84 16.14 20.21 3.36
CA ILE A 84 15.83 18.80 3.62
C ILE A 84 14.96 18.26 2.46
N PRO A 85 15.40 17.20 1.77
CA PRO A 85 14.65 16.63 0.67
C PRO A 85 13.36 15.97 1.17
N ASP A 86 12.36 15.92 0.29
CA ASP A 86 11.08 15.29 0.61
C ASP A 86 11.25 13.79 0.81
N ALA A 87 10.53 13.24 1.80
CA ALA A 87 10.65 11.82 2.15
C ALA A 87 10.11 10.93 1.03
N ASN A 88 10.94 10.02 0.50
CA ASN A 88 10.52 9.06 -0.52
C ASN A 88 9.96 7.78 0.13
N LEU A 89 8.74 7.86 0.67
CA LEU A 89 8.09 6.76 1.37
C LEU A 89 7.46 5.76 0.38
N LYS A 90 7.93 4.52 0.40
CA LYS A 90 7.47 3.44 -0.50
C LYS A 90 6.62 2.42 0.25
N THR A 91 5.63 1.84 -0.45
CA THR A 91 4.84 0.74 0.09
C THR A 91 5.63 -0.58 0.02
N PRO A 92 5.60 -1.42 1.06
CA PRO A 92 6.21 -2.75 1.03
C PRO A 92 5.36 -3.78 0.28
N ALA A 93 4.10 -3.46 -0.05
CA ALA A 93 3.22 -4.36 -0.78
C ALA A 93 3.75 -4.59 -2.21
N LYS A 94 4.13 -5.84 -2.49
CA LYS A 94 4.63 -6.32 -3.79
C LYS A 94 3.55 -7.17 -4.46
N GLY A 95 3.46 -7.07 -5.79
CA GLY A 95 2.45 -7.79 -6.56
C GLY A 95 1.06 -7.18 -6.47
N GLY A 96 0.18 -7.64 -7.36
CA GLY A 96 -1.07 -6.98 -7.76
C GLY A 96 -1.09 -6.90 -9.28
#